data_AF-A0A1Z9M500-F1
#
_entry.id   AF-A0A1Z9M500-F1
#
_cell.length_a   1.000
_cell.length_b   1.000
_cell.length_c   1.000
_cell.angle_alpha   90.00
_cell.angle_beta   90.00
_cell.angle_gamma   90.00
#
_symmetry.space_group_name_H-M   'P 1'
#
loop_
_entity.id
_entity.type
_entity.pdbx_description
1 polymer ?
#
loop_
_entity_poly.entity_id
_entity_poly.type
_entity_poly.pdbx_seq_one_letter_code
_entity_poly.pdbx_strand_id
1 'polypeptide(L)'
;MKEQSLLELKRGIGMNKTIKESKTKKVYTNHYNNKKNGDIVTMMEKEWPEMTAEFRRLQREQYELFLHKQHDYGPGNISVGTQLQTPEEIKLSLTGLWFRMNDKIQRLKTLLMNDRESAVDEPLEDAYLDVSNYGIMATIVKNGKWGK
;
A
#
# COMPACT_ATOMS: atom_id res chain seq x y z
N MET A 1 -39.53 -35.33 31.84
CA MET A 1 -39.74 -34.93 30.43
C MET A 1 -39.32 -33.47 30.35
N LYS A 2 -38.07 -33.08 30.07
CA LYS A 2 -37.15 -33.43 28.97
C LYS A 2 -37.76 -33.13 27.59
N GLU A 3 -37.02 -32.33 26.81
CA GLU A 3 -36.94 -32.30 25.34
C GLU A 3 -37.78 -31.34 24.48
N GLN A 4 -38.49 -30.34 25.01
CA GLN A 4 -39.14 -29.35 24.12
C GLN A 4 -38.39 -28.02 23.92
N SER A 5 -37.42 -27.67 24.75
CA SER A 5 -36.77 -26.34 24.68
C SER A 5 -35.55 -26.25 23.74
N LEU A 6 -34.94 -27.38 23.34
CA LEU A 6 -33.73 -27.37 22.51
C LEU A 6 -34.02 -27.48 20.99
N LEU A 7 -35.21 -27.95 20.61
CA LEU A 7 -35.58 -28.13 19.19
C LEU A 7 -36.10 -26.83 18.55
N GLU A 8 -36.66 -25.91 19.34
CA GLU A 8 -37.10 -24.60 18.85
C GLU A 8 -35.92 -23.62 18.67
N LEU A 9 -34.85 -23.76 19.46
CA LEU A 9 -33.66 -22.90 19.36
C LEU A 9 -32.82 -23.18 18.09
N LYS A 10 -33.00 -24.33 17.43
CA LYS A 10 -32.26 -24.72 16.22
C LYS A 10 -32.97 -24.41 14.90
N ARG A 11 -34.21 -23.89 14.91
CA ARG A 11 -34.97 -23.56 13.69
C ARG A 11 -34.85 -22.10 13.24
N GLY A 12 -34.04 -21.29 13.90
CA GLY A 12 -33.99 -19.82 13.67
C GLY A 12 -32.81 -19.26 12.86
N ILE A 13 -31.87 -20.06 12.37
CA ILE A 13 -30.66 -19.53 11.70
C ILE A 13 -30.68 -19.83 10.20
N GLY A 14 -31.69 -19.28 9.53
CA GLY A 14 -31.67 -19.05 8.09
C GLY A 14 -31.22 -17.62 7.80
N MET A 15 -29.95 -17.29 8.04
CA MET A 15 -29.35 -16.03 7.57
C MET A 15 -28.55 -16.29 6.29
N ASN A 16 -29.24 -16.46 5.17
CA ASN A 16 -28.65 -16.14 3.87
C ASN A 16 -28.65 -14.61 3.75
N LYS A 17 -27.71 -13.94 4.43
CA LYS A 17 -27.40 -12.54 4.12
C LYS A 17 -26.63 -12.54 2.80
N THR A 18 -27.35 -12.44 1.69
CA THR A 18 -26.74 -12.02 0.43
C THR A 18 -26.13 -10.64 0.68
N ILE A 19 -24.81 -10.59 0.83
CA ILE A 19 -24.05 -9.34 0.97
C ILE A 19 -24.24 -8.58 -0.34
N LYS A 20 -25.13 -7.58 -0.35
CA LYS A 20 -25.29 -6.67 -1.48
C LYS A 20 -24.06 -5.77 -1.52
N GLU A 21 -23.35 -5.78 -2.63
CA GLU A 21 -22.23 -4.87 -2.86
C GLU A 21 -22.69 -3.41 -2.74
N SER A 22 -21.88 -2.57 -2.10
CA SER A 22 -22.18 -1.15 -1.93
C SER A 22 -22.32 -0.44 -3.27
N LYS A 23 -23.29 0.46 -3.38
CA LYS A 23 -23.47 1.35 -4.54
C LYS A 23 -22.24 2.21 -4.84
N THR A 24 -21.32 2.34 -3.89
CA THR A 24 -20.08 3.13 -3.99
C THR A 24 -18.84 2.30 -4.31
N LYS A 25 -18.99 1.03 -4.74
CA LYS A 25 -17.85 0.19 -5.15
C LYS A 25 -17.12 0.86 -6.31
N LYS A 26 -15.97 1.47 -6.01
CA LYS A 26 -15.04 1.97 -7.03
C LYS A 26 -14.29 0.75 -7.59
N VAL A 27 -14.69 0.32 -8.79
CA VAL A 27 -13.92 -0.65 -9.56
C VAL A 27 -12.71 0.10 -10.12
N TYR A 28 -11.51 -0.21 -9.61
CA TYR A 28 -10.29 0.23 -10.25
C TYR A 28 -10.12 -0.55 -11.56
N THR A 29 -10.58 0.04 -12.66
CA THR A 29 -10.30 -0.47 -14.00
C THR A 29 -8.85 -0.15 -14.35
N ASN A 30 -8.00 -1.17 -14.32
CA ASN A 30 -6.66 -1.09 -14.88
C ASN A 30 -6.80 -0.83 -16.39
N HIS A 31 -6.44 0.37 -16.86
CA HIS A 31 -6.62 0.79 -18.26
C HIS A 31 -5.73 0.01 -19.25
N TYR A 32 -4.89 -0.88 -18.75
CA TYR A 32 -4.00 -1.76 -19.53
C TYR A 32 -4.67 -3.06 -20.03
N ASN A 33 -5.93 -3.32 -19.65
CA ASN A 33 -6.65 -4.54 -20.06
C ASN A 33 -7.32 -4.43 -21.44
N ASN A 34 -6.66 -3.84 -22.44
CA ASN A 34 -7.08 -4.00 -23.83
C ASN A 34 -6.35 -5.17 -24.47
N LYS A 35 -7.00 -6.34 -24.43
CA LYS A 35 -6.65 -7.54 -25.17
C LYS A 35 -6.52 -7.25 -26.67
N LYS A 36 -5.30 -7.34 -27.20
CA LYS A 36 -4.90 -7.97 -28.49
C LYS A 36 -3.44 -7.60 -28.82
N ASN A 37 -2.54 -8.32 -28.19
CA ASN A 37 -1.14 -8.62 -28.52
C ASN A 37 -0.62 -9.41 -27.31
N GLY A 38 0.39 -10.27 -27.47
CA GLY A 38 0.94 -11.06 -26.35
C GLY A 38 1.09 -10.20 -25.09
N ASP A 39 0.74 -10.75 -23.93
CA ASP A 39 0.77 -10.05 -22.65
C ASP A 39 1.98 -9.10 -22.57
N ILE A 40 1.72 -7.78 -22.51
CA ILE A 40 2.76 -6.76 -22.58
C ILE A 40 3.80 -6.96 -21.48
N VAL A 41 3.39 -7.50 -20.32
CA VAL A 41 4.31 -7.86 -19.24
C VAL A 41 5.26 -8.96 -19.73
N THR A 42 4.72 -10.07 -20.24
CA THR A 42 5.53 -11.15 -20.84
C THR A 42 6.45 -10.64 -21.96
N MET A 43 6.00 -9.70 -22.80
CA MET A 43 6.83 -9.10 -23.85
C MET A 43 8.02 -8.34 -23.25
N MET A 44 7.75 -7.45 -22.29
CA MET A 44 8.76 -6.62 -21.62
C MET A 44 9.77 -7.45 -20.83
N GLU A 45 9.31 -8.54 -20.20
CA GLU A 45 10.17 -9.48 -19.48
C GLU A 45 11.10 -10.26 -20.41
N LYS A 46 10.68 -10.52 -21.65
CA LYS A 46 11.55 -11.14 -22.67
C LYS A 46 12.52 -10.15 -23.28
N GLU A 47 12.08 -8.91 -23.52
CA GLU A 47 12.89 -7.88 -24.16
C GLU A 47 13.95 -7.31 -23.20
N TRP A 48 13.61 -7.09 -21.94
CA TRP A 48 14.49 -6.54 -20.90
C TRP A 48 14.50 -7.41 -19.63
N PRO A 49 15.04 -8.63 -19.71
CA PRO A 49 14.96 -9.61 -18.62
C PRO A 49 15.66 -9.16 -17.34
N GLU A 50 16.85 -8.54 -17.45
CA GLU A 50 17.61 -8.06 -16.29
C GLU A 50 16.89 -6.92 -15.57
N MET A 51 16.46 -5.89 -16.30
CA MET A 51 15.76 -4.74 -15.73
C MET A 51 14.46 -5.17 -15.03
N THR A 52 13.66 -6.03 -15.67
CA THR A 52 12.38 -6.48 -15.08
C THR A 52 12.59 -7.41 -13.90
N ALA A 53 13.62 -8.28 -13.92
CA ALA A 53 14.00 -9.10 -12.78
C ALA A 53 14.45 -8.26 -11.60
N GLU A 54 15.29 -7.25 -11.84
CA GLU A 54 15.78 -6.33 -10.81
C GLU A 54 14.63 -5.51 -10.22
N PHE A 55 13.72 -5.01 -11.05
CA PHE A 55 12.54 -4.30 -10.57
C PHE A 55 11.67 -5.20 -9.65
N ARG A 56 11.47 -6.48 -10.00
CA ARG A 56 10.76 -7.43 -9.13
C ARG A 56 11.50 -7.69 -7.82
N ARG A 57 12.83 -7.83 -7.85
CA ARG A 57 13.66 -8.00 -6.66
C ARG A 57 13.52 -6.81 -5.71
N LEU A 58 13.67 -5.60 -6.23
CA LEU A 58 13.53 -4.35 -5.45
C LEU A 58 12.11 -4.16 -4.90
N GLN A 59 11.06 -4.52 -5.65
CA GLN A 59 9.70 -4.50 -5.10
C GLN A 59 9.54 -5.44 -3.91
N ARG A 60 10.14 -6.63 -3.99
CA ARG A 60 10.08 -7.61 -2.91
C ARG A 60 10.77 -7.11 -1.65
N GLU A 61 11.96 -6.53 -1.79
CA GLU A 61 12.73 -5.96 -0.68
C GLU A 61 11.98 -4.78 -0.04
N GLN A 62 11.40 -3.90 -0.84
CA GLN A 62 10.57 -2.79 -0.34
C GLN A 62 9.38 -3.29 0.47
N TYR A 63 8.72 -4.34 -0.01
CA TYR A 63 7.59 -4.94 0.69
C TYR A 63 8.02 -5.56 2.03
N GLU A 64 9.10 -6.33 2.05
CA GLU A 64 9.62 -6.92 3.29
C GLU A 64 10.08 -5.85 4.29
N LEU A 65 10.81 -4.82 3.82
CA LEU A 65 11.20 -3.68 4.63
C LEU A 65 9.99 -2.94 5.19
N PHE A 66 8.95 -2.73 4.37
CA PHE A 66 7.69 -2.15 4.82
C PHE A 66 7.08 -2.97 5.95
N LEU A 67 7.02 -4.30 5.82
CA LEU A 67 6.46 -5.17 6.86
C LEU A 67 7.26 -5.10 8.17
N HIS A 68 8.59 -5.10 8.11
CA HIS A 68 9.44 -4.94 9.30
C HIS A 68 9.18 -3.60 10.00
N LYS A 69 9.24 -2.47 9.28
CA LYS A 69 8.93 -1.16 9.84
C LYS A 69 7.49 -1.08 10.39
N GLN A 70 6.53 -1.69 9.68
CA GLN A 70 5.13 -1.71 10.09
C GLN A 70 4.91 -2.53 11.37
N HIS A 71 5.63 -3.63 11.55
CA HIS A 71 5.65 -4.40 12.79
C HIS A 71 6.14 -3.55 13.97
N ASP A 72 7.23 -2.80 13.75
CA ASP A 72 7.89 -2.03 14.82
C ASP A 72 7.13 -0.76 15.23
N TYR A 73 6.58 -0.01 14.26
CA TYR A 73 5.91 1.27 14.50
C TYR A 73 4.38 1.19 14.55
N GLY A 74 3.79 0.15 13.96
CA GLY A 74 2.35 0.02 13.80
C GLY A 74 1.72 1.06 12.85
N PRO A 75 0.41 0.95 12.58
CA PRO A 75 -0.28 1.82 11.62
C PRO A 75 -0.44 3.27 12.12
N GLY A 76 -0.34 3.51 13.43
CA GLY A 76 -0.52 4.82 14.04
C GLY A 76 0.48 5.88 13.57
N ASN A 77 1.69 5.46 13.17
CA ASN A 77 2.76 6.36 12.70
C ASN A 77 2.35 7.15 11.43
N ILE A 78 1.59 6.53 10.54
CA ILE A 78 1.10 7.17 9.31
C ILE A 78 -0.27 7.81 9.50
N SER A 79 -1.13 7.27 10.36
CA SER A 79 -2.44 7.87 10.63
C SER A 79 -2.36 9.13 11.49
N VAL A 80 -1.16 9.47 12.00
CA VAL A 80 -0.89 10.67 12.81
C VAL A 80 -1.80 10.72 14.05
N GLY A 81 -2.05 9.56 14.66
CA GLY A 81 -2.90 9.41 15.83
C GLY A 81 -4.41 9.39 15.56
N THR A 82 -4.84 9.44 14.30
CA THR A 82 -6.26 9.43 13.90
C THR A 82 -6.74 8.02 13.51
N GLN A 83 -8.06 7.86 13.37
CA GLN A 83 -8.68 6.61 12.92
C GLN A 83 -8.92 6.55 11.39
N LEU A 84 -8.54 7.60 10.65
CA LEU A 84 -8.73 7.73 9.19
C LEU A 84 -10.19 7.51 8.76
N GLN A 85 -11.14 8.01 9.55
CA GLN A 85 -12.58 7.91 9.28
C GLN A 85 -13.09 9.10 8.48
N THR A 86 -12.51 10.28 8.69
CA THR A 86 -12.95 11.50 8.02
C THR A 86 -12.04 11.89 6.85
N PRO A 87 -12.56 12.62 5.85
CA PRO A 87 -11.74 13.17 4.77
C PRO A 87 -10.59 14.05 5.27
N GLU A 88 -10.78 14.77 6.37
CA GLU A 88 -9.78 15.65 6.98
C GLU A 88 -8.63 14.84 7.60
N GLU A 89 -8.94 13.75 8.29
CA GLU A 89 -7.93 12.83 8.83
C GLU A 89 -7.11 12.16 7.72
N ILE A 90 -7.79 11.71 6.65
CA ILE A 90 -7.12 11.16 5.47
C ILE A 90 -6.21 12.22 4.84
N LYS A 91 -6.70 13.46 4.67
CA LYS A 91 -5.91 14.56 4.12
C LYS A 91 -4.70 14.87 5.01
N LEU A 92 -4.85 14.86 6.33
CA LEU A 92 -3.75 15.06 7.28
C LEU A 92 -2.67 13.99 7.11
N SER A 93 -3.06 12.72 7.07
CA SER A 93 -2.13 11.59 6.86
C SER A 93 -1.40 11.68 5.52
N LEU A 94 -2.13 11.94 4.43
CA LEU A 94 -1.53 12.14 3.09
C LEU A 94 -0.58 13.34 3.05
N THR A 95 -0.92 14.43 3.74
CA THR A 95 -0.05 15.60 3.86
C THR A 95 1.23 15.25 4.63
N GLY A 96 1.13 14.49 5.71
CA GLY A 96 2.29 14.02 6.47
C GLY A 96 3.20 13.09 5.66
N LEU A 97 2.64 12.23 4.80
CA LEU A 97 3.42 11.42 3.85
C LEU A 97 4.09 12.29 2.79
N TRP A 98 3.39 13.32 2.29
CA TRP A 98 3.96 14.28 1.33
C TRP A 98 5.16 15.02 1.91
N PHE A 99 5.10 15.51 3.16
CA PHE A 99 6.25 16.15 3.80
C PHE A 99 7.44 15.19 3.91
N ARG A 100 7.22 13.94 4.34
CA ARG A 100 8.29 12.93 4.41
C ARG A 100 8.93 12.62 3.05
N MET A 101 8.12 12.53 1.99
CA MET A 101 8.65 12.40 0.63
C MET A 101 9.48 13.62 0.23
N ASN A 102 9.02 14.84 0.55
CA ASN A 102 9.79 16.05 0.24
C ASN A 102 11.13 16.09 0.96
N ASP A 103 11.19 15.71 2.24
CA ASP A 103 12.44 15.66 2.99
C ASP A 103 13.46 14.73 2.30
N LYS A 104 13.01 13.53 1.88
CA LYS A 104 13.84 12.57 1.16
C LYS A 104 14.23 13.09 -0.23
N ILE A 105 13.33 13.74 -0.96
CA ILE A 105 13.62 14.36 -2.26
C ILE A 105 14.64 15.50 -2.13
N GLN A 106 14.52 16.35 -1.11
CA GLN A 106 15.52 17.39 -0.87
C GLN A 106 16.89 16.78 -0.53
N ARG A 107 16.93 15.70 0.26
CA ARG A 107 18.17 14.94 0.50
C ARG A 107 18.77 14.39 -0.79
N LEU A 108 17.96 13.72 -1.63
CA LEU A 108 18.39 13.20 -2.94
C LEU A 108 18.97 14.32 -3.81
N LYS A 109 18.29 15.47 -3.87
CA LYS A 109 18.77 16.65 -4.61
C LYS A 109 20.14 17.10 -4.10
N THR A 110 20.33 17.20 -2.78
CA THR A 110 21.61 17.60 -2.18
C THR A 110 22.73 16.61 -2.50
N LEU A 111 22.47 15.30 -2.48
CA LEU A 111 23.47 14.27 -2.81
C LEU A 111 23.86 14.35 -4.30
N LEU A 112 22.87 14.40 -5.19
CA LEU A 112 23.07 14.46 -6.64
C LEU A 112 23.76 15.75 -7.12
N MET A 113 23.43 16.90 -6.53
CA MET A 113 23.97 18.19 -6.98
C MET A 113 25.37 18.50 -6.43
N ASN A 114 25.80 17.84 -5.36
CA ASN A 114 27.09 18.12 -4.72
C ASN A 114 28.17 17.09 -5.04
N ASP A 115 27.90 16.12 -5.92
CA ASP A 115 28.82 15.01 -6.26
C ASP A 115 29.37 14.29 -5.01
N ARG A 116 28.59 14.28 -3.93
CA ARG A 116 28.94 13.61 -2.69
C ARG A 116 28.32 12.22 -2.71
N GLU A 117 29.15 11.19 -2.72
CA GLU A 117 28.71 9.79 -2.55
C GLU A 117 27.97 9.58 -1.22
N SER A 118 28.22 10.43 -0.21
CA SER A 118 27.40 10.46 1.00
C SER A 118 27.47 11.82 1.70
N ALA A 119 26.31 12.29 2.14
CA ALA A 119 26.19 13.29 3.19
C ALA A 119 25.66 12.56 4.43
N VAL A 120 26.56 11.89 5.15
CA VAL A 120 26.36 11.33 6.49
C VAL A 120 25.16 10.36 6.63
N ASP A 121 25.50 9.09 6.86
CA ASP A 121 24.69 8.01 7.47
C ASP A 121 23.50 7.37 6.73
N GLU A 122 23.12 7.78 5.52
CA GLU A 122 22.07 7.07 4.75
C GLU A 122 22.36 7.11 3.23
N PRO A 123 22.54 5.93 2.57
CA PRO A 123 22.74 5.79 1.13
C PRO A 123 21.66 6.44 0.25
N LEU A 124 21.99 6.72 -1.01
CA LEU A 124 21.07 7.29 -2.00
C LEU A 124 19.89 6.33 -2.27
N GLU A 125 20.20 5.04 -2.31
CA GLU A 125 19.27 3.93 -2.54
C GLU A 125 18.18 3.89 -1.46
N ASP A 126 18.54 4.09 -0.19
CA ASP A 126 17.60 4.12 0.92
C ASP A 126 16.59 5.26 0.78
N ALA A 127 17.04 6.42 0.28
CA ALA A 127 16.15 7.54 0.02
C ALA A 127 15.18 7.27 -1.15
N TYR A 128 15.60 6.57 -2.20
CA TYR A 128 14.69 6.12 -3.26
C TYR A 128 13.66 5.10 -2.75
N LEU A 129 14.12 4.13 -1.94
CA LEU A 129 13.25 3.11 -1.33
C LEU A 129 12.20 3.76 -0.41
N ASP A 130 12.60 4.72 0.42
CA ASP A 130 11.68 5.44 1.29
C ASP A 130 10.62 6.23 0.50
N VAL A 131 11.03 6.99 -0.53
CA VAL A 131 10.08 7.73 -1.38
C VAL A 131 9.07 6.80 -2.04
N SER A 132 9.52 5.68 -2.60
CA SER A 132 8.65 4.67 -3.23
C SER A 132 7.69 4.06 -2.21
N ASN A 133 8.18 3.64 -1.04
CA ASN A 133 7.35 3.09 0.02
C ASN A 133 6.31 4.10 0.52
N TYR A 134 6.67 5.38 0.70
CA TYR A 134 5.70 6.42 1.06
C TYR A 134 4.60 6.60 0.00
N GLY A 135 4.93 6.48 -1.28
CA GLY A 135 3.94 6.49 -2.37
C GLY A 135 2.95 5.33 -2.29
N ILE A 136 3.43 4.12 -1.97
CA ILE A 136 2.58 2.95 -1.75
C ILE A 136 1.69 3.15 -0.51
N MET A 137 2.26 3.59 0.61
CA MET A 137 1.51 3.90 1.84
C MET A 137 0.40 4.93 1.59
N ALA A 138 0.70 6.01 0.86
CA ALA A 138 -0.28 7.04 0.49
C ALA A 138 -1.44 6.46 -0.31
N THR A 139 -1.15 5.52 -1.23
CA THR A 139 -2.17 4.83 -2.01
C THR A 139 -3.05 3.93 -1.13
N ILE A 140 -2.46 3.23 -0.16
CA ILE A 140 -3.20 2.39 0.81
C ILE A 140 -4.11 3.25 1.70
N VAL A 141 -3.62 4.40 2.20
CA VAL A 141 -4.40 5.38 2.97
C VAL A 141 -5.56 5.92 2.13
N LYS A 142 -5.29 6.39 0.91
CA LYS A 142 -6.31 6.89 -0.02
C LYS A 142 -7.38 5.84 -0.35
N ASN A 143 -6.99 4.58 -0.42
CA ASN A 143 -7.89 3.45 -0.64
C ASN A 143 -8.67 3.02 0.62
N GLY A 144 -8.43 3.66 1.76
CA GLY A 144 -9.09 3.37 3.02
C GLY A 144 -8.75 1.99 3.59
N LYS A 145 -7.57 1.45 3.25
CA LYS A 145 -7.11 0.11 3.67
C LYS A 145 -6.01 0.14 4.72
N TRP A 146 -5.54 1.32 5.11
CA TRP A 146 -4.45 1.44 6.07
C TRP A 146 -4.88 0.95 7.46
N GLY A 147 -4.14 -0.02 8.02
CA GLY A 147 -4.37 -0.57 9.37
C GLY A 147 -5.65 -1.39 9.52
N LYS A 148 -6.19 -1.96 8.44
CA LYS A 148 -7.43 -2.76 8.42
C LYS A 148 -7.21 -4.19 7.98
#